data_AF-A0A7S2I2L2-F1
#
_entry.id   AF-A0A7S2I2L2-F1
#
_cell.length_a   1.000
_cell.length_b   1.000
_cell.length_c   1.000
_cell.angle_alpha   90.00
_cell.angle_beta   90.00
_cell.angle_gamma   90.00
#
_symmetry.space_group_name_H-M   'P 1'
#
loop_
_entity.id
_entity.type
_entity.pdbx_description
1 polymer ?
#
loop_
_entity_poly.entity_id
_entity_poly.type
_entity_poly.pdbx_seq_one_letter_code
_entity_poly.pdbx_strand_id
1 'polypeptide(L)'
;MIVRFNSAKGYGFLEPDDLDEDIFFLRSEMPQEIQSAQSQQEVANKRVEFEVRTMPDGKMRAQRMLLMQDQPPPGNRKTRESAENLPPLDASLVDEMVEFLADNGGGADYGKFASRFSRVKKVQLQGHFDIFSMEKGQRIELPRGHPSRPDDGSDGDAGQEEDGRQEGGDAPARAEDGLEGEDDVPPDEPAIPPGPGCEPYGVIRTYDPAKGCGFVGVEGFEEDIFFPRGALPESFQGKKKSQMPELVGVEVSVELGPDGDKGPRAQRLRLLLKWHAGDQCWLLRRR
;
A
#
# COMPACT_ATOMS: atom_id res chain seq x y z
N MET A 1 17.48 16.08 2.56
CA MET A 1 17.14 17.05 3.65
C MET A 1 17.46 16.45 5.01
N ILE A 2 17.94 17.22 5.99
CA ILE A 2 18.17 16.68 7.35
C ILE A 2 16.83 16.52 8.09
N VAL A 3 16.50 15.29 8.51
CA VAL A 3 15.22 14.98 9.18
C VAL A 3 15.39 14.79 10.69
N ARG A 4 16.53 14.23 11.13
CA ARG A 4 16.84 14.01 12.54
C ARG A 4 18.29 14.30 12.85
N PHE A 5 18.53 14.87 14.01
CA PHE A 5 19.86 15.06 14.55
C PHE A 5 19.85 14.85 16.06
N ASN A 6 20.78 14.04 16.55
CA ASN A 6 21.00 13.83 17.97
C ASN A 6 22.34 14.47 18.37
N SER A 7 22.28 15.65 18.98
CA SER A 7 23.46 16.41 19.39
C SER A 7 24.27 15.72 20.49
N ALA A 8 23.61 14.98 21.39
CA ALA A 8 24.25 14.26 22.50
C ALA A 8 25.06 13.05 22.01
N LYS A 9 24.58 12.35 20.97
CA LYS A 9 25.27 11.20 20.37
C LYS A 9 26.11 11.56 19.15
N GLY A 10 25.98 12.79 18.63
CA GLY A 10 26.78 13.30 17.53
C GLY A 10 26.49 12.65 16.17
N TYR A 11 25.25 12.22 15.91
CA TYR A 11 24.84 11.66 14.61
C TYR A 11 23.43 12.10 14.22
N GLY A 12 23.10 11.95 12.94
CA GLY A 12 21.78 12.25 12.41
C GLY A 12 21.42 11.41 11.19
N PHE A 13 20.25 11.72 10.65
CA PHE A 13 19.71 11.09 9.46
C PHE A 13 19.21 12.15 8.49
N LEU A 14 19.47 11.91 7.21
CA LEU A 14 18.98 12.73 6.11
C LEU A 14 18.08 11.88 5.21
N GLU A 15 17.03 12.51 4.70
CA GLU A 15 16.10 11.96 3.71
C GLU A 15 16.56 12.46 2.33
N PRO A 16 17.19 11.62 1.49
CA PRO A 16 17.53 11.97 0.11
C PRO A 16 16.27 12.14 -0.74
N ASP A 17 16.33 12.99 -1.77
CA ASP A 17 15.18 13.21 -2.67
C ASP A 17 14.98 12.00 -3.63
N ASP A 18 16.03 11.23 -3.92
CA ASP A 18 16.06 10.15 -4.92
C ASP A 18 16.15 8.73 -4.34
N LEU A 19 16.15 8.57 -3.01
CA LEU A 19 16.19 7.25 -2.36
C LEU A 19 15.11 7.15 -1.28
N ASP A 20 14.54 5.96 -1.14
CA ASP A 20 13.49 5.68 -0.15
C ASP A 20 14.04 5.38 1.26
N GLU A 21 15.37 5.47 1.45
CA GLU A 21 16.02 5.16 2.73
C GLU A 21 16.74 6.37 3.33
N ASP A 22 16.55 6.56 4.64
CA ASP A 22 17.28 7.55 5.43
C ASP A 22 18.78 7.23 5.47
N ILE A 23 19.60 8.22 5.14
CA ILE A 23 21.06 8.08 5.13
C ILE A 23 21.63 8.58 6.45
N PHE A 24 22.47 7.75 7.06
CA PHE A 24 23.14 8.07 8.32
C PHE A 24 24.30 9.05 8.10
N PHE A 25 24.42 10.05 8.98
CA PHE A 25 25.58 10.95 9.00
C PHE A 25 26.11 11.17 10.42
N LEU A 26 27.40 11.50 10.51
CA LEU A 26 28.06 11.89 11.75
C LEU A 26 28.16 13.41 11.85
N ARG A 27 28.23 13.94 13.08
CA ARG A 27 28.45 15.37 13.33
C ARG A 27 29.73 15.88 12.70
N SER A 28 30.77 15.05 12.54
CA SER A 28 32.00 15.39 11.84
C SER A 28 31.80 15.69 10.35
N GLU A 29 30.80 15.08 9.74
CA GLU A 29 30.48 15.23 8.31
C GLU A 29 29.55 16.41 8.05
N MET A 30 28.99 17.02 9.10
CA MET A 30 28.07 18.16 8.99
C MET A 30 28.80 19.42 8.48
N PRO A 31 28.11 20.30 7.75
CA PRO A 31 28.63 21.61 7.38
C PRO A 31 29.02 22.41 8.63
N GLN A 32 30.14 23.15 8.58
CA GLN A 32 30.68 23.89 9.73
C GLN A 32 29.67 24.91 10.30
N GLU A 33 28.77 25.41 9.47
CA GLU A 33 27.71 26.36 9.81
C GLU A 33 26.67 25.79 10.78
N ILE A 34 26.45 24.46 10.75
CA ILE A 34 25.45 23.76 11.58
C ILE A 34 26.05 22.70 12.49
N GLN A 35 27.35 22.43 12.35
CA GLN A 35 28.08 21.51 13.20
C GLN A 35 28.13 21.95 14.66
N SER A 36 28.08 23.26 14.93
CA SER A 36 28.02 23.82 16.29
C SER A 36 26.64 23.71 16.94
N ALA A 37 25.60 23.35 16.17
CA ALA A 37 24.23 23.28 16.67
C ALA A 37 24.09 22.30 17.85
N GLN A 38 23.32 22.73 18.84
CA GLN A 38 23.09 21.97 20.08
C GLN A 38 21.71 21.33 20.11
N SER A 39 20.77 21.82 19.28
CA SER A 39 19.41 21.30 19.19
C SER A 39 19.12 20.72 17.80
N GLN A 40 18.21 19.73 17.75
CA GLN A 40 17.69 19.20 16.48
C GLN A 40 16.99 20.30 15.67
N GLN A 41 16.34 21.26 16.33
CA GLN A 41 15.52 22.28 15.67
C GLN A 41 16.35 23.27 14.84
N GLU A 42 17.61 23.49 15.21
CA GLU A 42 18.57 24.30 14.44
C GLU A 42 19.06 23.60 13.16
N VAL A 43 18.98 22.27 13.11
CA VAL A 43 19.58 21.43 12.05
C VAL A 43 18.51 20.84 11.13
N ALA A 44 17.34 20.52 11.68
CA ALA A 44 16.24 19.90 10.95
C ALA A 44 15.72 20.80 9.81
N ASN A 45 15.28 20.17 8.74
CA ASN A 45 14.77 20.78 7.51
C ASN A 45 15.80 21.58 6.68
N LYS A 46 17.08 21.56 7.06
CA LYS A 46 18.12 22.12 6.19
C LYS A 46 18.39 21.20 5.01
N ARG A 47 18.41 21.79 3.81
CA ARG A 47 18.86 21.11 2.60
C ARG A 47 20.38 21.08 2.58
N VAL A 48 20.90 19.90 2.33
CA VAL A 48 22.34 19.65 2.26
C VAL A 48 22.61 18.81 1.03
N GLU A 49 23.70 19.11 0.35
CA GLU A 49 24.32 18.24 -0.64
C GLU A 49 25.31 17.33 0.09
N PHE A 50 25.45 16.08 -0.34
CA PHE A 50 26.31 15.10 0.33
C PHE A 50 26.72 13.99 -0.64
N GLU A 51 27.85 13.35 -0.35
CA GLU A 51 28.28 12.14 -1.05
C GLU A 51 27.81 10.90 -0.29
N VAL A 52 27.17 9.96 -0.98
CA VAL A 52 26.77 8.66 -0.41
C VAL A 52 27.90 7.66 -0.53
N ARG A 53 28.25 7.02 0.58
CA ARG A 53 29.21 5.92 0.61
C ARG A 53 28.62 4.69 1.26
N THR A 54 28.62 3.58 0.54
CA THR A 54 28.27 2.27 1.09
C THR A 54 29.46 1.71 1.85
N MET A 55 29.27 1.45 3.14
CA MET A 55 30.27 0.84 4.00
C MET A 55 30.29 -0.69 3.82
N PRO A 56 31.36 -1.39 4.21
CA PRO A 56 31.44 -2.86 4.11
C PRO A 56 30.35 -3.61 4.89
N ASP A 57 29.69 -2.93 5.84
CA ASP A 57 28.53 -3.43 6.59
C ASP A 57 27.20 -3.30 5.82
N GLY A 58 27.25 -2.88 4.55
CA GLY A 58 26.09 -2.63 3.69
C GLY A 58 25.36 -1.32 3.99
N LYS A 59 25.78 -0.53 4.99
CA LYS A 59 25.08 0.69 5.38
C LYS A 59 25.55 1.88 4.57
N MET A 60 24.60 2.69 4.11
CA MET A 60 24.87 3.96 3.46
C MET A 60 25.18 5.04 4.50
N ARG A 61 26.28 5.76 4.29
CA ARG A 61 26.65 6.92 5.10
C ARG A 61 26.85 8.12 4.20
N ALA A 62 26.34 9.27 4.65
CA ALA A 62 26.62 10.54 4.02
C ALA A 62 27.96 11.09 4.51
N GLN A 63 28.77 11.54 3.57
CA GLN A 63 30.06 12.19 3.80
C GLN A 63 30.10 13.53 3.06
N ARG A 64 30.98 14.43 3.49
CA ARG A 64 31.20 15.75 2.84
C ARG A 64 29.89 16.54 2.66
N MET A 65 29.15 16.76 3.74
CA MET A 65 27.90 17.48 3.64
C MET A 65 28.16 18.99 3.45
N LEU A 66 27.43 19.61 2.53
CA LEU A 66 27.47 21.04 2.24
C LEU A 66 26.07 21.64 2.43
N LEU A 67 25.98 22.77 3.14
CA LEU A 67 24.70 23.46 3.36
C LEU A 67 24.30 24.20 2.09
N MET A 68 23.14 23.87 1.52
CA MET A 68 22.55 24.64 0.43
C MET A 68 21.76 25.82 1.02
N GLN A 69 22.06 27.06 0.60
CA GLN A 69 21.35 28.25 1.08
C GLN A 69 19.87 28.23 0.69
N ASP A 70 19.05 28.81 1.58
CA ASP A 70 17.58 28.89 1.54
C ASP A 70 17.03 29.36 0.17
N GLN A 71 16.71 28.39 -0.69
CA GLN A 71 15.63 28.56 -1.65
C GLN A 71 14.32 28.40 -0.85
N PRO A 72 13.33 29.32 -0.99
CA PRO A 72 12.08 29.20 -0.26
C PRO A 72 11.49 27.81 -0.52
N PRO A 73 11.05 27.12 0.53
CA PRO A 73 10.73 25.70 0.46
C PRO A 73 9.68 25.46 -0.63
N PRO A 74 9.84 24.47 -1.53
CA PRO A 74 8.68 23.92 -2.22
C PRO A 74 7.75 23.42 -1.12
N GLY A 75 6.58 24.07 -1.02
CA GLY A 75 5.68 24.03 0.12
C GLY A 75 5.48 22.62 0.67
N ASN A 76 5.81 22.47 1.96
CA ASN A 76 5.57 21.26 2.71
C ASN A 76 4.06 20.99 2.71
N ARG A 77 3.65 20.02 1.89
CA ARG A 77 2.26 19.69 1.58
C ARG A 77 1.65 18.82 2.68
N LYS A 78 1.72 19.28 3.93
CA LYS A 78 0.90 18.80 5.06
C LYS A 78 0.55 19.95 6.01
N THR A 79 0.04 21.05 5.47
CA THR A 79 -0.70 22.03 6.27
C THR A 79 -2.16 22.04 5.84
N ARG A 80 -2.96 21.62 6.80
CA ARG A 80 -4.40 21.76 6.92
C ARG A 80 -4.77 23.25 6.90
N GLU A 81 -4.84 23.86 5.71
CA GLU A 81 -5.49 25.17 5.45
C GLU A 81 -5.38 25.48 3.95
N SER A 82 -6.36 25.05 3.15
CA SER A 82 -6.62 25.51 1.78
C SER A 82 -7.90 24.85 1.27
N ALA A 83 -9.03 25.28 1.82
CA ALA A 83 -10.37 24.90 1.34
C ALA A 83 -10.98 25.94 0.39
N GLU A 84 -10.32 27.08 0.11
CA GLU A 84 -10.99 28.22 -0.54
C GLU A 84 -10.42 28.69 -1.89
N ASN A 85 -9.44 28.00 -2.48
CA ASN A 85 -8.96 28.36 -3.83
C ASN A 85 -8.60 27.14 -4.69
N LEU A 86 -9.55 26.20 -4.82
CA LEU A 86 -9.48 25.22 -5.90
C LEU A 86 -10.21 25.82 -7.11
N PRO A 87 -9.62 25.78 -8.32
CA PRO A 87 -10.34 26.17 -9.52
C PRO A 87 -11.63 25.34 -9.63
N PRO A 88 -12.75 25.94 -10.08
CA PRO A 88 -14.00 25.23 -10.26
C PRO A 88 -13.78 24.04 -11.21
N LEU A 89 -14.58 22.99 -11.04
CA LEU A 89 -14.49 21.83 -11.91
C LEU A 89 -14.77 22.24 -13.34
N ASP A 90 -13.98 21.68 -14.26
CA ASP A 90 -14.23 21.83 -15.69
C ASP A 90 -15.62 21.28 -16.00
N ALA A 91 -16.47 22.09 -16.65
CA ALA A 91 -17.84 21.72 -16.96
C ALA A 91 -17.92 20.41 -17.75
N SER A 92 -16.96 20.17 -18.65
CA SER A 92 -16.88 18.95 -19.47
C SER A 92 -16.66 17.69 -18.61
N LEU A 93 -15.91 17.83 -17.51
CA LEU A 93 -15.64 16.74 -16.57
C LEU A 93 -16.84 16.50 -15.64
N VAL A 94 -17.55 17.58 -15.27
CA VAL A 94 -18.81 17.47 -14.51
C VAL A 94 -19.86 16.74 -15.34
N ASP A 95 -19.97 17.02 -16.63
CA ASP A 95 -20.89 16.32 -17.53
C ASP A 95 -20.57 14.82 -17.63
N GLU A 96 -19.29 14.44 -17.76
CA GLU A 96 -18.85 13.03 -17.76
C GLU A 96 -19.19 12.33 -16.43
N MET A 97 -19.05 13.03 -15.31
CA MET A 97 -19.43 12.53 -13.98
C MET A 97 -20.94 12.35 -13.83
N VAL A 98 -21.73 13.27 -14.39
CA VAL A 98 -23.19 13.22 -14.37
C VAL A 98 -23.69 12.05 -15.19
N GLU A 99 -23.17 11.86 -16.40
CA GLU A 99 -23.49 10.74 -17.28
C GLU A 99 -23.14 9.41 -16.61
N PHE A 100 -21.94 9.32 -16.02
CA PHE A 100 -21.53 8.14 -15.26
C PHE A 100 -22.48 7.83 -14.09
N LEU A 101 -22.94 8.84 -13.33
CA LEU A 101 -23.88 8.61 -12.24
C LEU A 101 -25.28 8.25 -12.75
N ALA A 102 -25.73 8.84 -13.86
CA ALA A 102 -27.01 8.54 -14.49
C ALA A 102 -27.05 7.08 -14.98
N ASP A 103 -25.98 6.60 -15.62
CA ASP A 103 -25.84 5.20 -16.06
C ASP A 103 -25.83 4.21 -14.89
N ASN A 104 -25.40 4.66 -13.70
CA ASN A 104 -25.42 3.88 -12.46
C ASN A 104 -26.70 4.08 -11.63
N GLY A 105 -27.79 4.56 -12.24
CA GLY A 105 -29.09 4.73 -11.56
C GLY A 105 -29.15 5.96 -10.65
N GLY A 106 -28.39 7.01 -10.97
CA GLY A 106 -28.37 8.28 -10.24
C GLY A 106 -27.40 8.34 -9.06
N GLY A 107 -26.65 7.25 -8.77
CA GLY A 107 -25.70 7.21 -7.67
C GLY A 107 -24.76 6.00 -7.68
N ALA A 108 -23.53 6.21 -7.24
CA ALA A 108 -22.48 5.18 -7.22
C ALA A 108 -21.66 5.19 -5.93
N ASP A 109 -20.91 4.12 -5.66
CA ASP A 109 -19.94 4.10 -4.58
C ASP A 109 -18.87 5.18 -4.81
N TYR A 110 -18.63 6.01 -3.79
CA TYR A 110 -17.64 7.09 -3.83
C TYR A 110 -16.24 6.56 -4.14
N GLY A 111 -15.89 5.35 -3.69
CA GLY A 111 -14.60 4.73 -4.00
C GLY A 111 -14.45 4.42 -5.50
N LYS A 112 -15.49 3.86 -6.13
CA LYS A 112 -15.51 3.56 -7.57
C LYS A 112 -15.51 4.86 -8.39
N PHE A 113 -16.31 5.83 -7.96
CA PHE A 113 -16.37 7.15 -8.59
C PHE A 113 -15.02 7.89 -8.48
N ALA A 114 -14.41 7.94 -7.28
CA ALA A 114 -13.13 8.61 -7.06
C ALA A 114 -11.97 7.90 -7.77
N SER A 115 -12.05 6.59 -8.00
CA SER A 115 -11.07 5.85 -8.80
C SER A 115 -11.15 6.26 -10.28
N ARG A 116 -12.37 6.35 -10.84
CA ARG A 116 -12.59 6.76 -12.23
C ARG A 116 -12.30 8.25 -12.48
N PHE A 117 -12.50 9.08 -11.47
CA PHE A 117 -12.30 10.53 -11.52
C PHE A 117 -11.22 11.00 -10.52
N SER A 118 -10.08 10.32 -10.50
CA SER A 118 -8.98 10.54 -9.54
C SER A 118 -8.33 11.94 -9.61
N ARG A 119 -8.58 12.70 -10.68
CA ARG A 119 -8.10 14.07 -10.87
C ARG A 119 -8.93 15.12 -10.11
N VAL A 120 -10.05 14.70 -9.51
CA VAL A 120 -10.97 15.60 -8.81
C VAL A 120 -10.94 15.36 -7.31
N LYS A 121 -10.82 16.44 -6.54
CA LYS A 121 -10.80 16.35 -5.07
C LYS A 121 -12.23 16.35 -4.52
N LYS A 122 -12.43 15.66 -3.40
CA LYS A 122 -13.71 15.57 -2.67
C LYS A 122 -14.38 16.93 -2.43
N VAL A 123 -13.58 17.95 -2.08
CA VAL A 123 -14.05 19.32 -1.82
C VAL A 123 -14.67 19.96 -3.08
N GLN A 124 -14.17 19.61 -4.27
CA GLN A 124 -14.70 20.10 -5.54
C GLN A 124 -16.00 19.36 -5.92
N LEU A 125 -16.14 18.09 -5.53
CA LEU A 125 -17.35 17.29 -5.77
C LEU A 125 -18.53 17.72 -4.91
N GLN A 126 -18.27 18.14 -3.68
CA GLN A 126 -19.31 18.56 -2.72
C GLN A 126 -20.15 19.75 -3.19
N GLY A 127 -19.70 20.52 -4.20
CA GLY A 127 -20.47 21.61 -4.81
C GLY A 127 -21.39 21.18 -5.96
N HIS A 128 -21.20 19.97 -6.50
CA HIS A 128 -21.91 19.48 -7.69
C HIS A 128 -22.67 18.16 -7.45
N PHE A 129 -22.30 17.40 -6.41
CA PHE A 129 -22.84 16.07 -6.10
C PHE A 129 -23.06 15.88 -4.60
N ASP A 130 -24.08 15.09 -4.25
CA ASP A 130 -24.39 14.75 -2.87
C ASP A 130 -23.56 13.53 -2.44
N ILE A 131 -22.67 13.70 -1.46
CA ILE A 131 -21.85 12.59 -0.93
C ILE A 131 -22.37 12.18 0.46
N PHE A 132 -22.93 10.98 0.54
CA PHE A 132 -23.41 10.36 1.77
C PHE A 132 -22.33 9.44 2.35
N SER A 133 -22.06 9.55 3.65
CA SER A 133 -21.27 8.53 4.37
C SER A 133 -22.23 7.52 4.99
N MET A 134 -22.08 6.25 4.64
CA MET A 134 -22.86 5.12 5.15
C MET A 134 -21.99 4.21 6.03
N GLU A 135 -22.61 3.33 6.83
CA GLU A 135 -21.89 2.38 7.69
C GLU A 135 -20.99 1.41 6.91
N LYS A 136 -21.26 1.22 5.61
CA LYS A 136 -20.46 0.41 4.66
C LYS A 136 -19.86 1.25 3.52
N GLY A 137 -19.28 2.40 3.82
CA GLY A 137 -18.52 3.20 2.84
C GLY A 137 -19.15 4.55 2.54
N GLN A 138 -18.77 5.16 1.43
CA GLN A 138 -19.29 6.47 1.01
C GLN A 138 -19.98 6.29 -0.35
N ARG A 139 -21.12 6.93 -0.54
CA ARG A 139 -21.91 6.91 -1.78
C ARG A 139 -22.03 8.34 -2.29
N ILE A 140 -21.89 8.53 -3.59
CA ILE A 140 -22.03 9.82 -4.27
C ILE A 140 -23.21 9.74 -5.24
N GLU A 141 -24.08 10.75 -5.19
CA GLU A 141 -25.33 10.78 -5.94
C GLU A 141 -25.52 12.13 -6.63
N LEU A 142 -26.36 12.15 -7.67
CA LEU A 142 -26.79 13.38 -8.31
C LEU A 142 -27.69 14.20 -7.36
N PRO A 143 -27.54 15.54 -7.31
CA PRO A 143 -28.39 16.39 -6.49
C PRO A 143 -29.89 16.16 -6.73
N ARG A 144 -30.69 16.23 -5.67
CA ARG A 144 -32.15 16.11 -5.75
C ARG A 144 -32.71 17.22 -6.66
N GLY A 145 -33.17 16.85 -7.86
CA GLY A 145 -33.67 17.77 -8.90
C GLY A 145 -32.89 17.75 -10.21
N HIS A 146 -31.84 16.93 -10.35
CA HIS A 146 -31.09 16.79 -11.61
C HIS A 146 -31.93 16.07 -12.69
N PRO A 147 -31.99 16.56 -13.95
CA PRO A 147 -32.84 16.00 -15.01
C PRO A 147 -32.55 14.53 -15.37
N SER A 148 -31.34 14.06 -15.07
CA SER A 148 -30.89 12.67 -15.30
C SER A 148 -31.18 11.71 -14.13
N ARG A 149 -31.90 12.16 -13.09
CA ARG A 149 -32.29 11.30 -11.97
C ARG A 149 -33.56 10.53 -12.34
N PRO A 150 -33.56 9.19 -12.33
CA PRO A 150 -34.78 8.41 -12.57
C PRO A 150 -35.81 8.72 -11.47
N ASP A 151 -37.04 9.00 -11.89
CA ASP A 151 -38.16 9.41 -11.04
C ASP A 151 -38.52 8.28 -10.05
N ASP A 152 -38.52 8.61 -8.75
CA ASP A 152 -38.76 7.69 -7.64
C ASP A 152 -40.28 7.50 -7.46
N GLY A 153 -40.78 6.30 -7.75
CA GLY A 153 -42.17 5.91 -7.54
C GLY A 153 -42.29 4.63 -6.71
N SER A 154 -42.55 4.80 -5.41
CA SER A 154 -43.26 3.96 -4.42
C SER A 154 -43.38 2.42 -4.58
N ASP A 155 -43.02 1.74 -3.48
CA ASP A 155 -43.75 0.68 -2.74
C ASP A 155 -44.16 -0.68 -3.38
N GLY A 156 -43.96 -1.75 -2.59
CA GLY A 156 -44.61 -3.07 -2.68
C GLY A 156 -43.60 -4.22 -2.87
N ASP A 157 -43.24 -5.02 -1.87
CA ASP A 157 -43.99 -6.13 -1.24
C ASP A 157 -44.28 -7.33 -2.17
N ALA A 158 -44.19 -8.52 -1.55
CA ALA A 158 -44.59 -9.85 -2.01
C ALA A 158 -43.72 -10.55 -3.07
N GLY A 159 -43.29 -11.76 -2.72
CA GLY A 159 -42.54 -12.65 -3.59
C GLY A 159 -43.41 -13.53 -4.45
N GLN A 160 -42.76 -14.42 -5.21
CA GLN A 160 -43.22 -15.77 -5.49
C GLN A 160 -42.12 -16.57 -6.19
N GLU A 161 -42.08 -17.82 -5.77
CA GLU A 161 -41.36 -18.96 -6.32
C GLU A 161 -41.86 -19.29 -7.75
N GLU A 162 -41.00 -19.91 -8.55
CA GLU A 162 -41.21 -21.13 -9.34
C GLU A 162 -40.06 -21.20 -10.36
N ASP A 163 -39.13 -22.12 -10.17
CA ASP A 163 -39.16 -23.51 -10.66
C ASP A 163 -39.04 -23.61 -12.18
N GLY A 164 -38.03 -24.36 -12.57
CA GLY A 164 -37.53 -24.47 -13.94
C GLY A 164 -36.39 -25.48 -13.98
N ARG A 165 -36.59 -26.63 -13.32
CA ARG A 165 -35.85 -27.86 -13.64
C ARG A 165 -36.08 -28.20 -15.11
N GLN A 166 -34.98 -28.42 -15.84
CA GLN A 166 -34.92 -29.60 -16.71
C GLN A 166 -33.50 -30.14 -16.81
N GLU A 167 -33.47 -31.46 -16.64
CA GLU A 167 -32.32 -32.36 -16.53
C GLU A 167 -31.60 -32.54 -17.87
N GLY A 168 -30.36 -33.03 -17.77
CA GLY A 168 -29.93 -34.12 -18.64
C GLY A 168 -28.55 -33.95 -19.24
N GLY A 169 -27.61 -34.82 -18.84
CA GLY A 169 -26.54 -35.24 -19.73
C GLY A 169 -25.18 -35.44 -19.08
N ASP A 170 -24.95 -36.66 -18.62
CA ASP A 170 -23.68 -37.39 -18.62
C ASP A 170 -22.41 -36.72 -18.06
N ALA A 171 -22.04 -37.20 -16.88
CA ALA A 171 -20.65 -37.42 -16.53
C ALA A 171 -19.97 -38.33 -17.58
N PRO A 172 -18.64 -38.24 -17.70
CA PRO A 172 -17.93 -39.36 -17.09
C PRO A 172 -16.85 -38.88 -16.13
N ALA A 173 -16.80 -39.61 -15.03
CA ALA A 173 -15.66 -39.70 -14.14
C ALA A 173 -14.38 -39.87 -14.95
N ARG A 174 -13.39 -39.00 -14.70
CA ARG A 174 -12.00 -39.29 -15.04
C ARG A 174 -11.09 -38.77 -13.94
N ALA A 175 -10.44 -39.76 -13.34
CA ALA A 175 -9.17 -39.72 -12.63
C ALA A 175 -9.12 -38.81 -11.41
N GLU A 176 -9.37 -39.46 -10.27
CA GLU A 176 -8.52 -39.27 -9.10
C GLU A 176 -7.07 -39.50 -9.54
N ASP A 177 -6.39 -38.42 -9.91
CA ASP A 177 -4.94 -38.41 -10.03
C ASP A 177 -4.43 -37.91 -8.68
N GLY A 178 -4.09 -38.88 -7.83
CA GLY A 178 -3.34 -38.64 -6.63
C GLY A 178 -1.97 -38.09 -7.03
N LEU A 179 -1.83 -36.77 -6.95
CA LEU A 179 -0.51 -36.14 -6.91
C LEU A 179 0.03 -36.27 -5.48
N GLU A 180 0.43 -37.49 -5.13
CA GLU A 180 1.52 -37.72 -4.18
C GLU A 180 2.80 -37.28 -4.90
N GLY A 181 3.05 -35.97 -4.87
CA GLY A 181 4.28 -35.37 -5.38
C GLY A 181 5.24 -35.07 -4.25
N GLU A 182 5.68 -36.11 -3.54
CA GLU A 182 6.92 -36.04 -2.75
C GLU A 182 8.09 -35.94 -3.74
N ASP A 183 8.60 -34.72 -3.94
CA ASP A 183 10.00 -34.37 -4.24
C ASP A 183 10.80 -35.27 -5.21
N ASP A 184 10.33 -35.47 -6.44
CA ASP A 184 11.18 -36.02 -7.52
C ASP A 184 11.96 -34.88 -8.22
N VAL A 185 12.86 -34.25 -7.47
CA VAL A 185 13.86 -33.33 -8.04
C VAL A 185 14.95 -34.19 -8.68
N PRO A 186 15.25 -34.03 -9.99
CA PRO A 186 16.32 -34.76 -10.64
C PRO A 186 17.65 -34.59 -9.87
N PRO A 187 18.41 -35.67 -9.61
CA PRO A 187 19.61 -35.63 -8.75
C PRO A 187 20.72 -34.69 -9.24
N ASP A 188 20.63 -34.22 -10.50
CA ASP A 188 21.59 -33.34 -11.14
C ASP A 188 21.14 -31.87 -11.20
N GLU A 189 19.99 -31.49 -10.62
CA GLU A 189 19.53 -30.11 -10.61
C GLU A 189 20.25 -29.28 -9.53
N PRO A 190 20.95 -28.18 -9.88
CA PRO A 190 21.71 -27.41 -8.91
C PRO A 190 20.78 -26.65 -7.96
N ALA A 191 21.13 -26.60 -6.68
CA ALA A 191 20.41 -25.80 -5.70
C ALA A 191 20.40 -24.32 -6.10
N ILE A 192 19.21 -23.75 -6.27
CA ILE A 192 19.02 -22.33 -6.58
C ILE A 192 18.95 -21.56 -5.26
N PRO A 193 19.91 -20.67 -4.95
CA PRO A 193 19.84 -19.88 -3.74
C PRO A 193 18.72 -18.85 -3.84
N PRO A 194 18.01 -18.55 -2.73
CA PRO A 194 17.07 -17.45 -2.68
C PRO A 194 17.74 -16.12 -3.04
N GLY A 195 17.08 -15.31 -3.86
CA GLY A 195 17.61 -14.01 -4.28
C GLY A 195 16.59 -13.18 -5.07
N PRO A 196 16.96 -11.97 -5.51
CA PRO A 196 16.08 -11.12 -6.31
C PRO A 196 15.63 -11.86 -7.58
N GLY A 197 14.32 -12.09 -7.71
CA GLY A 197 13.74 -12.84 -8.83
C GLY A 197 13.71 -14.38 -8.67
N CYS A 198 14.33 -14.91 -7.61
CA CYS A 198 14.26 -16.31 -7.19
C CYS A 198 13.79 -16.36 -5.73
N GLU A 199 12.51 -16.04 -5.52
CA GLU A 199 11.92 -15.82 -4.21
C GLU A 199 10.97 -16.98 -3.86
N PRO A 200 11.07 -17.58 -2.67
CA PRO A 200 10.10 -18.58 -2.24
C PRO A 200 8.72 -17.96 -2.01
N TYR A 201 7.67 -18.73 -2.30
CA TYR A 201 6.30 -18.37 -1.97
C TYR A 201 5.89 -18.99 -0.64
N GLY A 202 5.07 -18.27 0.12
CA GLY A 202 4.54 -18.75 1.39
C GLY A 202 3.19 -18.15 1.72
N VAL A 203 2.66 -18.54 2.88
CA VAL A 203 1.40 -18.04 3.42
C VAL A 203 1.65 -17.39 4.76
N ILE A 204 1.13 -16.18 4.97
CA ILE A 204 1.19 -15.53 6.29
C ILE A 204 0.39 -16.36 7.29
N ARG A 205 1.07 -17.00 8.24
CA ARG A 205 0.43 -17.79 9.31
C ARG A 205 -0.08 -16.89 10.42
N THR A 206 0.73 -15.91 10.82
CA THR A 206 0.39 -15.00 11.92
C THR A 206 0.90 -13.60 11.64
N TYR A 207 0.15 -12.60 12.10
CA TYR A 207 0.58 -11.22 12.07
C TYR A 207 -0.06 -10.44 13.22
N ASP A 208 0.77 -9.78 14.00
CA ASP A 208 0.34 -8.90 15.09
C ASP A 208 0.69 -7.44 14.72
N PRO A 209 -0.32 -6.59 14.40
CA PRO A 209 -0.07 -5.19 14.04
C PRO A 209 0.40 -4.33 15.22
N ALA A 210 0.08 -4.72 16.46
CA ALA A 210 0.49 -4.00 17.66
C ALA A 210 1.98 -4.25 17.96
N LYS A 211 2.42 -5.51 17.87
CA LYS A 211 3.84 -5.87 17.95
C LYS A 211 4.60 -5.47 16.70
N GLY A 212 3.91 -5.41 15.56
CA GLY A 212 4.48 -5.10 14.26
C GLY A 212 5.37 -6.21 13.73
N CYS A 213 5.00 -7.46 13.94
CA CYS A 213 5.71 -8.62 13.41
C CYS A 213 4.76 -9.77 13.11
N GLY A 214 5.22 -10.68 12.26
CA GLY A 214 4.49 -11.89 11.88
C GLY A 214 5.41 -12.98 11.38
N PHE A 215 4.80 -14.07 10.95
CA PHE A 215 5.46 -15.28 10.47
C PHE A 215 4.81 -15.79 9.17
N VAL A 216 5.65 -16.15 8.20
CA VAL A 216 5.25 -16.78 6.94
C VAL A 216 5.66 -18.25 6.99
N GLY A 217 4.74 -19.14 6.66
CA GLY A 217 5.05 -20.54 6.40
C GLY A 217 5.34 -20.75 4.92
N VAL A 218 6.45 -21.40 4.60
CA VAL A 218 6.80 -21.83 3.24
C VAL A 218 6.63 -23.35 3.16
N GLU A 219 6.02 -23.83 2.09
CA GLU A 219 5.81 -25.27 1.89
C GLU A 219 7.15 -25.97 1.65
N GLY A 220 7.38 -27.10 2.33
CA GLY A 220 8.68 -27.80 2.31
C GLY A 220 9.78 -27.17 3.18
N PHE A 221 9.51 -26.05 3.86
CA PHE A 221 10.44 -25.42 4.79
C PHE A 221 9.95 -25.58 6.24
N GLU A 222 10.73 -26.27 7.07
CA GLU A 222 10.31 -26.69 8.43
C GLU A 222 10.15 -25.51 9.40
N GLU A 223 10.83 -24.39 9.15
CA GLU A 223 10.82 -23.21 10.02
C GLU A 223 9.91 -22.10 9.47
N ASP A 224 9.25 -21.37 10.37
CA ASP A 224 8.50 -20.17 9.97
C ASP A 224 9.44 -18.97 9.77
N ILE A 225 9.28 -18.28 8.64
CA ILE A 225 10.10 -17.11 8.31
C ILE A 225 9.54 -15.88 9.05
N PHE A 226 10.35 -15.29 9.91
CA PHE A 226 9.99 -14.07 10.63
C PHE A 226 9.98 -12.87 9.69
N PHE A 227 8.97 -11.99 9.81
CA PHE A 227 8.96 -10.71 9.13
C PHE A 227 8.56 -9.55 10.06
N PRO A 228 9.28 -8.41 10.01
CA PRO A 228 8.84 -7.19 10.66
C PRO A 228 7.75 -6.50 9.84
N ARG A 229 6.99 -5.60 10.47
CA ARG A 229 6.01 -4.73 9.81
C ARG A 229 6.61 -3.93 8.66
N GLY A 230 7.88 -3.53 8.75
CA GLY A 230 8.58 -2.84 7.67
C GLY A 230 8.83 -3.68 6.41
N ALA A 231 8.69 -5.02 6.49
CA ALA A 231 8.79 -5.89 5.32
C ALA A 231 7.48 -5.91 4.50
N LEU A 232 6.36 -5.47 5.06
CA LEU A 232 5.09 -5.37 4.33
C LEU A 232 5.07 -4.10 3.43
N PRO A 233 4.27 -4.08 2.35
CA PRO A 233 4.07 -2.86 1.58
C PRO A 233 3.50 -1.74 2.46
N GLU A 234 3.80 -0.47 2.15
CA GLU A 234 3.48 0.68 3.00
C GLU A 234 2.00 0.75 3.41
N SER A 235 1.09 0.43 2.48
CA SER A 235 -0.36 0.38 2.72
C SER A 235 -0.80 -0.66 3.75
N PHE A 236 0.08 -1.60 4.11
CA PHE A 236 -0.13 -2.70 5.04
C PHE A 236 0.78 -2.57 6.28
N GLN A 237 1.27 -1.38 6.60
CA GLN A 237 2.08 -1.11 7.80
C GLN A 237 1.29 -0.45 8.94
N GLY A 238 -0.04 -0.65 8.97
CA GLY A 238 -0.91 -0.13 10.02
C GLY A 238 -0.52 -0.64 11.42
N LYS A 239 -0.61 0.24 12.42
CA LYS A 239 -0.29 -0.08 13.83
C LYS A 239 -1.49 -0.61 14.63
N LYS A 240 -2.69 -0.52 14.05
CA LYS A 240 -3.95 -0.94 14.69
C LYS A 240 -4.59 -2.04 13.84
N LYS A 241 -5.12 -3.07 14.52
CA LYS A 241 -5.86 -4.16 13.86
C LYS A 241 -7.06 -3.66 13.05
N SER A 242 -7.70 -2.57 13.48
CA SER A 242 -8.84 -1.96 12.77
C SER A 242 -8.48 -1.23 11.46
N GLN A 243 -7.20 -0.92 11.25
CA GLN A 243 -6.71 -0.26 10.03
C GLN A 243 -6.06 -1.25 9.06
N MET A 244 -5.98 -2.52 9.46
CA MET A 244 -5.28 -3.56 8.75
C MET A 244 -6.29 -4.61 8.29
N PRO A 245 -6.28 -5.00 7.00
CA PRO A 245 -7.00 -6.18 6.58
C PRO A 245 -6.40 -7.43 7.25
N GLU A 246 -7.19 -8.49 7.35
CA GLU A 246 -6.73 -9.78 7.85
C GLU A 246 -5.60 -10.30 6.95
N LEU A 247 -4.35 -10.29 7.42
CA LEU A 247 -3.22 -10.79 6.62
C LEU A 247 -3.03 -12.29 6.74
N VAL A 248 -3.61 -12.93 7.75
CA VAL A 248 -3.53 -14.38 7.92
C VAL A 248 -4.18 -15.08 6.73
N GLY A 249 -3.49 -16.09 6.19
CA GLY A 249 -3.91 -16.85 5.02
C GLY A 249 -3.59 -16.19 3.67
N VAL A 250 -3.00 -14.99 3.65
CA VAL A 250 -2.58 -14.31 2.41
C VAL A 250 -1.30 -14.94 1.88
N GLU A 251 -1.28 -15.24 0.58
CA GLU A 251 -0.11 -15.72 -0.12
C GLU A 251 0.86 -14.58 -0.43
N VAL A 252 2.14 -14.83 -0.24
CA VAL A 252 3.22 -13.85 -0.38
C VAL A 252 4.44 -14.43 -1.08
N SER A 253 5.14 -13.59 -1.84
CA SER A 253 6.53 -13.84 -2.23
C SER A 253 7.44 -13.30 -1.13
N VAL A 254 8.42 -14.10 -0.71
CA VAL A 254 9.29 -13.80 0.43
C VAL A 254 10.70 -13.48 -0.06
N GLU A 255 11.12 -12.24 0.09
CA GLU A 255 12.51 -11.85 -0.11
C GLU A 255 13.27 -12.07 1.19
N LEU A 256 14.12 -13.10 1.23
CA LEU A 256 14.96 -13.40 2.39
C LEU A 256 16.09 -12.39 2.51
N GLY A 257 16.24 -11.84 3.71
CA GLY A 257 17.40 -11.01 4.06
C GLY A 257 18.55 -11.86 4.58
N PRO A 258 19.71 -11.24 4.89
CA PRO A 258 20.80 -11.93 5.56
C PRO A 258 20.32 -12.55 6.88
N ASP A 259 20.74 -13.78 7.14
CA ASP A 259 20.34 -14.54 8.32
C ASP A 259 20.57 -13.73 9.60
N GLY A 260 19.52 -13.66 10.42
CA GLY A 260 19.62 -13.04 11.73
C GLY A 260 19.97 -14.07 12.79
N ASP A 261 20.47 -13.63 13.95
CA ASP A 261 20.78 -14.49 15.11
C ASP A 261 19.58 -15.34 15.62
N LYS A 262 18.38 -15.11 15.07
CA LYS A 262 17.10 -15.74 15.48
C LYS A 262 16.44 -16.57 14.37
N GLY A 263 17.20 -16.92 13.33
CA GLY A 263 16.71 -17.71 12.20
C GLY A 263 16.33 -16.88 10.97
N PRO A 264 15.66 -17.52 9.99
CA PRO A 264 15.39 -16.94 8.67
C PRO A 264 14.46 -15.74 8.78
N ARG A 265 14.82 -14.65 8.10
CA ARG A 265 14.11 -13.38 8.16
C ARG A 265 13.78 -12.84 6.79
N ALA A 266 12.53 -12.48 6.59
CA ALA A 266 12.10 -11.74 5.41
C ALA A 266 12.53 -10.26 5.52
N GLN A 267 13.19 -9.77 4.48
CA GLN A 267 13.46 -8.34 4.28
C GLN A 267 12.26 -7.64 3.63
N ARG A 268 11.57 -8.34 2.71
CA ARG A 268 10.41 -7.81 1.99
C ARG A 268 9.41 -8.92 1.72
N LEU A 269 8.12 -8.57 1.83
CA LEU A 269 7.00 -9.41 1.42
C LEU A 269 6.26 -8.73 0.28
N ARG A 270 6.03 -9.47 -0.81
CA ARG A 270 5.15 -9.05 -1.90
C ARG A 270 3.84 -9.80 -1.76
N LEU A 271 2.74 -9.09 -1.54
CA LEU A 271 1.41 -9.71 -1.42
C LEU A 271 0.93 -10.15 -2.80
N LEU A 272 0.55 -11.41 -2.96
CA LEU A 272 0.00 -11.90 -4.23
C LEU A 272 -1.45 -11.44 -4.34
N LEU A 273 -1.82 -11.03 -5.55
CA LEU A 273 -3.17 -10.60 -5.89
C LEU A 273 -3.83 -11.62 -6.82
N LYS A 274 -5.13 -11.77 -6.70
CA LYS A 274 -5.99 -12.48 -7.65
C LYS A 274 -6.98 -11.52 -8.27
N TRP A 275 -7.23 -11.67 -9.56
CA TRP A 275 -8.28 -10.95 -10.25
C TRP A 275 -9.64 -11.56 -9.87
N HIS A 276 -10.57 -10.73 -9.40
CA HIS A 276 -11.95 -11.12 -9.18
C HIS A 276 -12.80 -10.64 -10.36
N ALA A 277 -13.25 -11.56 -11.20
CA ALA A 277 -13.96 -11.23 -12.43
C ALA A 277 -15.33 -10.57 -12.19
N GLY A 278 -16.02 -10.96 -11.11
CA GLY A 278 -17.34 -10.39 -10.78
C GLY A 278 -17.28 -8.92 -10.38
N ASP A 279 -16.33 -8.57 -9.51
CA ASP A 279 -16.16 -7.19 -9.02
C ASP A 279 -15.14 -6.38 -9.84
N GLN A 280 -14.55 -6.99 -10.87
CA GLN A 280 -13.48 -6.43 -11.71
C GLN A 280 -12.37 -5.74 -10.89
N CYS A 281 -11.90 -6.42 -9.84
CA CYS A 281 -10.94 -5.85 -8.92
C CYS A 281 -9.84 -6.86 -8.54
N TRP A 282 -8.73 -6.33 -8.03
CA TRP A 282 -7.66 -7.14 -7.45
C TRP A 282 -7.92 -7.37 -5.96
N LEU A 283 -7.94 -8.63 -5.56
CA LEU A 283 -8.07 -9.04 -4.16
C LEU A 283 -6.79 -9.74 -3.71
N LEU A 284 -6.52 -9.74 -2.41
CA LEU A 284 -5.44 -10.57 -1.86
C LEU A 284 -5.70 -12.04 -2.18
N ARG A 285 -4.71 -12.70 -2.77
CA ARG A 285 -4.73 -14.14 -2.99
C ARG A 285 -4.53 -14.81 -1.63
N ARG A 286 -5.37 -15.80 -1.34
CA ARG A 286 -5.41 -16.51 -0.06
C ARG A 286 -5.48 -18.01 -0.31
N ARG A 287 -4.87 -18.78 0.59
CA ARG A 287 -4.96 -20.25 0.66
C ARG A 287 -6.01 -20.66 1.68
#